data_AF-A0AAP8TNY3-F1
#
_entry.id   AF-A0AAP8TNY3-F1
#
_cell.length_a   1.000
_cell.length_b   1.000
_cell.length_c   1.000
_cell.angle_alpha   90.00
_cell.angle_beta   90.00
_cell.angle_gamma   90.00
#
_symmetry.space_group_name_H-M   'P 1'
#
loop_
_entity.id
_entity.type
_entity.pdbx_description
1 polymer ?
#
loop_
_entity_poly.entity_id
_entity_poly.type
_entity_poly.pdbx_seq_one_letter_code
_entity_poly.pdbx_strand_id
1 'polypeptide(L)'
;MACFGVSTRRWLLLLGVLSLTGCARSDALWGVVDKLCMANYQQKRDPAPCEQIYMPQGKAQGFSVLQNPRYPYHFILVPTAPLSGIESPLLLAGERTDYFGYAWLMRYLLAAEYGGPVPDDRLGMAINSAYGRSQNQLHIHLTCLREDVRRQLQEERPYIQEQWRPLPDKLLRHTYYARRVMQPTAMGIYPIKDLADYFHLSPQQLAEYGVAVVPTTFAGQRGFILLASKRGWDVGNRASVESLLDKTCAILPRESQDGR
;
A
#
# COMPACT_ATOMS: atom_id res chain seq x y z
N MET A 1 32.52 -3.18 71.67
CA MET A 1 33.74 -2.39 71.97
C MET A 1 34.41 -2.04 70.64
N ALA A 2 34.67 -0.74 70.45
CA ALA A 2 35.52 -0.09 69.44
C ALA A 2 35.15 -0.15 67.94
N CYS A 3 34.98 1.08 67.41
CA CYS A 3 34.74 1.52 66.04
C CYS A 3 36.04 1.81 65.25
N PHE A 4 35.81 2.21 63.98
CA PHE A 4 36.62 2.97 63.01
C PHE A 4 37.44 2.15 61.98
N GLY A 5 37.37 2.40 60.67
CA GLY A 5 36.58 3.37 59.92
C GLY A 5 36.93 3.43 58.42
N VAL A 6 36.16 4.30 57.72
CA VAL A 6 36.50 5.10 56.52
C VAL A 6 36.47 4.46 55.11
N SER A 7 35.44 4.93 54.37
CA SER A 7 35.44 5.46 52.99
C SER A 7 35.93 4.59 51.83
N THR A 8 35.05 4.35 50.85
CA THR A 8 35.00 5.17 49.62
C THR A 8 33.98 4.60 48.61
N ARG A 9 33.37 5.53 47.86
CA ARG A 9 32.69 5.36 46.56
C ARG A 9 31.45 4.46 46.50
N ARG A 10 30.30 5.10 46.72
CA ARG A 10 29.04 4.72 46.07
C ARG A 10 29.22 4.74 44.55
N TRP A 11 29.34 3.58 43.93
CA TRP A 11 29.11 3.40 42.50
C TRP A 11 27.61 3.45 42.25
N LEU A 12 27.12 4.59 41.75
CA LEU A 12 25.81 4.67 41.15
C LEU A 12 25.87 3.94 39.80
N LEU A 13 25.44 2.68 39.78
CA LEU A 13 25.11 1.98 38.55
C LEU A 13 23.87 2.66 37.95
N LEU A 14 24.10 3.57 37.01
CA LEU A 14 23.07 4.05 36.09
C LEU A 14 22.67 2.87 35.19
N LEU A 15 21.61 2.15 35.60
CA LEU A 15 20.83 1.31 34.70
C LEU A 15 20.15 2.23 33.68
N GLY A 16 20.84 2.49 32.58
CA GLY A 16 20.25 3.09 31.40
C GLY A 16 19.21 2.12 30.84
N VAL A 17 17.95 2.32 31.21
CA VAL A 17 16.83 1.70 30.50
C VAL A 17 16.76 2.38 29.14
N LEU A 18 17.45 1.81 28.14
CA LEU A 18 17.18 2.11 26.74
C LEU A 18 15.75 1.69 26.46
N SER A 19 14.84 2.64 26.60
CA SER A 19 13.49 2.54 26.07
C SER A 19 13.62 2.53 24.55
N LEU A 20 13.79 1.36 23.95
CA LEU A 20 13.59 1.14 22.52
C LEU A 20 12.08 1.19 22.24
N THR A 21 11.48 2.35 22.44
CA THR A 21 10.11 2.65 21.99
C THR A 21 10.18 3.08 20.53
N GLY A 22 10.58 2.15 19.69
CA GLY A 22 10.44 2.25 18.24
C GLY A 22 9.98 0.89 17.75
N CYS A 23 8.78 0.82 17.16
CA CYS A 23 8.45 -0.32 16.32
C CYS A 23 9.40 -0.28 15.13
N ALA A 24 10.56 -0.93 15.24
CA ALA A 24 11.49 -1.07 14.14
C ALA A 24 10.76 -1.80 13.01
N ARG A 25 10.51 -1.08 11.91
CA ARG A 25 9.94 -1.66 10.70
C ARG A 25 11.00 -2.53 10.03
N SER A 26 10.55 -3.61 9.41
CA SER A 26 11.45 -4.54 8.73
C SER A 26 11.77 -4.06 7.31
N ASP A 27 13.00 -4.30 6.87
CA ASP A 27 13.42 -4.14 5.47
C ASP A 27 13.43 -5.48 4.71
N ALA A 28 12.71 -6.50 5.21
CA ALA A 28 12.69 -7.83 4.61
C ALA A 28 12.20 -7.80 3.16
N LEU A 29 11.16 -7.01 2.87
CA LEU A 29 10.63 -6.87 1.51
C LEU A 29 11.66 -6.27 0.55
N TRP A 30 12.41 -5.26 1.00
CA TRP A 30 13.52 -4.70 0.23
C TRP A 30 14.62 -5.74 0.00
N GLY A 31 14.94 -6.54 1.02
CA GLY A 31 15.88 -7.66 0.90
C GLY A 31 15.49 -8.66 -0.18
N VAL A 32 14.21 -9.02 -0.30
CA VAL A 32 13.72 -9.91 -1.37
C VAL A 32 13.90 -9.26 -2.74
N VAL A 33 13.46 -8.02 -2.91
CA VAL A 33 13.54 -7.33 -4.21
C VAL A 33 14.98 -7.13 -4.65
N ASP A 34 15.83 -6.60 -3.78
CA ASP A 34 17.20 -6.22 -4.14
C ASP A 34 18.15 -7.41 -4.22
N LYS A 35 18.08 -8.34 -3.26
CA LYS A 35 19.07 -9.43 -3.14
C LYS A 35 18.65 -10.71 -3.83
N LEU A 36 17.36 -10.92 -4.09
CA LEU A 36 16.86 -12.13 -4.78
C LEU A 36 16.42 -11.78 -6.20
N CYS A 37 15.35 -11.00 -6.35
CA CYS A 37 14.77 -10.75 -7.67
C CYS A 37 15.73 -9.99 -8.59
N MET A 38 16.28 -8.87 -8.11
CA MET A 38 17.22 -8.06 -8.90
C MET A 38 18.53 -8.78 -9.18
N ALA A 39 19.05 -9.57 -8.23
CA ALA A 39 20.26 -10.37 -8.44
C ALA A 39 20.04 -11.46 -9.51
N ASN A 40 18.94 -12.22 -9.43
CA ASN A 40 18.61 -13.23 -10.44
C ASN A 40 18.37 -12.59 -11.81
N TYR A 41 17.65 -11.46 -11.86
CA TYR A 41 17.39 -10.74 -13.10
C TYR A 41 18.67 -10.20 -13.76
N GLN A 42 19.63 -9.71 -12.98
CA GLN A 42 20.91 -9.24 -13.50
C GLN A 42 21.76 -10.38 -14.08
N GLN A 43 21.72 -11.56 -13.47
CA GLN A 43 22.52 -12.72 -13.88
C GLN A 43 21.88 -13.50 -15.03
N LYS A 44 20.56 -13.69 -15.00
CA LYS A 44 19.85 -14.64 -15.86
C LYS A 44 18.76 -14.02 -16.72
N ARG A 45 18.46 -12.72 -16.52
CA ARG A 45 17.29 -12.05 -17.13
C ARG A 45 15.96 -12.70 -16.75
N ASP A 46 15.93 -13.33 -15.58
CA ASP A 46 14.78 -14.03 -15.02
C ASP A 46 14.27 -13.25 -13.79
N PRO A 47 13.00 -12.83 -13.75
CA PRO A 47 12.47 -12.06 -12.63
C PRO A 47 12.30 -12.88 -11.35
N ALA A 48 12.30 -14.22 -11.43
CA ALA A 48 12.06 -15.09 -10.26
C ALA A 48 13.01 -14.75 -9.09
N PRO A 49 12.54 -14.75 -7.83
CA PRO A 49 11.21 -15.18 -7.37
C PRO A 49 10.11 -14.10 -7.50
N CYS A 50 10.39 -12.96 -8.14
CA CYS A 50 9.36 -12.00 -8.50
C CYS A 50 8.68 -12.42 -9.81
N GLU A 51 7.43 -12.00 -9.99
CA GLU A 51 6.65 -12.27 -11.21
C GLU A 51 7.05 -11.35 -12.37
N GLN A 52 7.48 -10.13 -12.04
CA GLN A 52 7.85 -9.13 -13.03
C GLN A 52 8.95 -8.24 -12.47
N ILE A 53 9.88 -7.84 -13.34
CA ILE A 53 10.76 -6.69 -13.13
C ILE A 53 10.66 -5.79 -14.37
N TYR A 54 10.47 -4.49 -14.17
CA TYR A 54 10.41 -3.52 -15.25
C TYR A 54 11.15 -2.23 -14.87
N MET A 55 12.16 -1.87 -15.67
CA MET A 55 13.08 -0.76 -15.38
C MET A 55 13.44 0.00 -16.68
N PRO A 56 12.47 0.58 -17.40
CA PRO A 56 12.74 1.21 -18.70
C PRO A 56 13.68 2.42 -18.60
N GLN A 57 13.65 3.13 -17.46
CA GLN A 57 14.49 4.28 -17.15
C GLN A 57 15.55 3.94 -16.08
N GLY A 58 15.89 2.66 -15.97
CA GLY A 58 16.86 2.15 -14.99
C GLY A 58 16.26 1.85 -13.60
N LYS A 59 17.13 1.34 -12.72
CA LYS A 59 16.76 0.80 -11.40
C LYS A 59 16.08 1.82 -10.48
N ALA A 60 16.44 3.10 -10.59
CA ALA A 60 15.90 4.17 -9.74
C ALA A 60 14.40 4.44 -9.97
N GLN A 61 13.90 4.16 -11.17
CA GLN A 61 12.52 4.44 -11.58
C GLN A 61 11.72 3.16 -11.89
N GLY A 62 12.30 1.99 -11.65
CA GLY A 62 11.64 0.73 -11.95
C GLY A 62 10.88 0.13 -10.78
N PHE A 63 10.25 -1.01 -11.06
CA PHE A 63 9.52 -1.80 -10.07
C PHE A 63 9.68 -3.29 -10.31
N SER A 64 9.37 -4.03 -9.26
CA SER A 64 9.19 -5.47 -9.23
C SER A 64 7.78 -5.80 -8.75
N VAL A 65 7.29 -6.99 -9.09
CA VAL A 65 6.00 -7.49 -8.61
C VAL A 65 6.22 -8.81 -7.93
N LEU A 66 5.77 -8.92 -6.69
CA LEU A 66 5.78 -10.16 -5.93
C LEU A 66 4.36 -10.72 -5.85
N GLN A 67 4.22 -12.03 -6.02
CA GLN A 67 3.01 -12.73 -5.60
C GLN A 67 3.14 -13.09 -4.11
N ASN A 68 2.07 -12.89 -3.34
CA ASN A 68 2.06 -13.31 -1.95
C ASN A 68 1.97 -14.84 -1.87
N PRO A 69 2.93 -15.54 -1.23
CA PRO A 69 2.96 -17.00 -1.24
C PRO A 69 1.80 -17.66 -0.47
N ARG A 70 1.11 -16.92 0.40
CA ARG A 70 -0.07 -17.41 1.14
C ARG A 70 -1.39 -17.07 0.44
N TYR A 71 -1.38 -16.07 -0.43
CA TYR A 71 -2.59 -15.50 -1.03
C TYR A 71 -2.37 -15.34 -2.53
N PRO A 72 -2.78 -16.34 -3.36
CA PRO A 72 -2.41 -16.39 -4.77
C PRO A 72 -2.88 -15.16 -5.55
N TYR A 73 -4.04 -14.59 -5.19
CA TYR A 73 -4.58 -13.40 -5.83
C TYR A 73 -4.09 -12.07 -5.25
N HIS A 74 -3.02 -12.08 -4.44
CA HIS A 74 -2.47 -10.87 -3.84
C HIS A 74 -1.09 -10.57 -4.41
N PHE A 75 -1.04 -9.60 -5.31
CA PHE A 75 0.18 -9.11 -5.93
C PHE A 75 0.63 -7.83 -5.25
N ILE A 76 1.93 -7.65 -5.14
CA ILE A 76 2.55 -6.53 -4.42
C ILE A 76 3.57 -5.90 -5.35
N LEU A 77 3.29 -4.67 -5.79
CA LEU A 77 4.26 -3.88 -6.55
C LEU A 77 5.24 -3.22 -5.57
N VAL A 78 6.53 -3.33 -5.84
CA VAL A 78 7.60 -2.78 -5.01
C VAL A 78 8.66 -2.11 -5.90
N PRO A 79 9.07 -0.85 -5.65
CA PRO A 79 10.13 -0.20 -6.40
C PRO A 79 11.45 -0.98 -6.37
N THR A 80 12.21 -0.90 -7.46
CA THR A 80 13.56 -1.51 -7.55
C THR A 80 14.64 -0.64 -6.90
N ALA A 81 14.27 0.48 -6.29
CA ALA A 81 15.14 1.36 -5.51
C ALA A 81 14.63 1.50 -4.07
N PRO A 82 15.51 1.84 -3.10
CA PRO A 82 15.08 2.11 -1.73
C PRO A 82 14.11 3.30 -1.70
N LEU A 83 12.89 3.05 -1.22
CA LEU A 83 11.85 4.05 -1.14
C LEU A 83 10.99 3.71 0.07
N SER A 84 10.94 4.54 1.11
CA SER A 84 10.41 4.10 2.41
C SER A 84 8.91 3.78 2.41
N GLY A 85 8.12 4.56 1.67
CA GLY A 85 6.66 4.46 1.64
C GLY A 85 5.99 5.72 1.12
N ILE A 86 4.70 5.88 1.44
CA ILE A 86 3.86 7.01 0.99
C ILE A 86 4.47 8.38 1.32
N GLU A 87 5.24 8.48 2.40
CA GLU A 87 5.89 9.70 2.85
C GLU A 87 7.13 10.10 2.03
N SER A 88 7.55 9.29 1.06
CA SER A 88 8.77 9.60 0.32
C SER A 88 8.60 10.84 -0.57
N PRO A 89 9.49 11.85 -0.47
CA PRO A 89 9.40 13.06 -1.28
C PRO A 89 9.54 12.80 -2.79
N LEU A 90 10.16 11.68 -3.18
CA LEU A 90 10.27 11.28 -4.58
C LEU A 90 8.90 11.01 -5.23
N LEU A 91 7.87 10.70 -4.45
CA LEU A 91 6.50 10.52 -4.95
C LEU A 91 5.79 11.84 -5.27
N LEU A 92 6.38 12.98 -4.87
CA LEU A 92 5.84 14.31 -5.14
C LEU A 92 6.60 15.03 -6.27
N ALA A 93 7.74 14.49 -6.70
CA ALA A 93 8.58 15.03 -7.76
C ALA A 93 7.92 14.95 -9.15
N GLY A 94 8.32 15.83 -10.08
CA GLY A 94 7.79 15.87 -11.45
C GLY A 94 8.04 14.59 -12.25
N GLU A 95 9.27 14.05 -12.19
CA GLU A 95 9.73 12.86 -12.92
C GLU A 95 9.50 11.54 -12.14
N ARG A 96 8.47 11.48 -11.28
CA ARG A 96 8.16 10.29 -10.48
C ARG A 96 7.65 9.13 -11.34
N THR A 97 7.95 7.90 -10.93
CA THR A 97 7.34 6.68 -11.50
C THR A 97 5.86 6.58 -11.13
N ASP A 98 5.02 6.23 -12.11
CA ASP A 98 3.60 5.96 -11.91
C ASP A 98 3.34 4.56 -11.32
N TYR A 99 3.70 4.37 -10.05
CA TYR A 99 3.59 3.07 -9.39
C TYR A 99 2.14 2.54 -9.32
N PHE A 100 1.14 3.41 -9.17
CA PHE A 100 -0.27 2.98 -9.16
C PHE A 100 -0.76 2.59 -10.55
N GLY A 101 -0.40 3.36 -11.59
CA GLY A 101 -0.67 2.99 -12.97
C GLY A 101 -0.03 1.64 -13.32
N TYR A 102 1.25 1.45 -13.00
CA TYR A 102 1.93 0.18 -13.24
C TYR A 102 1.33 -0.97 -12.42
N ALA A 103 0.97 -0.76 -11.15
CA ALA A 103 0.30 -1.78 -10.35
C ALA A 103 -1.02 -2.19 -11.00
N TRP A 104 -1.80 -1.25 -11.54
CA TRP A 104 -3.06 -1.55 -12.21
C TRP A 104 -2.88 -2.39 -13.48
N LEU A 105 -1.79 -2.17 -14.22
CA LEU A 105 -1.47 -3.01 -15.37
C LEU A 105 -1.27 -4.46 -14.95
N MET A 106 -0.69 -4.73 -13.77
CA MET A 106 -0.39 -6.08 -13.28
C MET A 106 -1.62 -6.92 -12.90
N ARG A 107 -2.85 -6.38 -12.99
CA ARG A 107 -4.07 -7.17 -12.75
C ARG A 107 -4.23 -8.37 -13.70
N TYR A 108 -3.52 -8.38 -14.83
CA TYR A 108 -3.46 -9.55 -15.70
C TYR A 108 -2.85 -10.77 -14.98
N LEU A 109 -1.92 -10.58 -14.04
CA LEU A 109 -1.34 -11.68 -13.25
C LEU A 109 -2.41 -12.30 -12.36
N LEU A 110 -3.27 -11.47 -11.76
CA LEU A 110 -4.40 -11.92 -10.96
C LEU A 110 -5.42 -12.68 -11.82
N ALA A 111 -5.73 -12.17 -13.02
CA ALA A 111 -6.60 -12.88 -13.97
C ALA A 111 -6.00 -14.23 -14.42
N ALA A 112 -4.68 -14.27 -14.66
CA ALA A 112 -3.98 -15.50 -15.01
C ALA A 112 -4.02 -16.54 -13.88
N GLU A 113 -3.76 -16.11 -12.65
CA GLU A 113 -3.86 -16.95 -11.45
C GLU A 113 -5.30 -17.43 -11.20
N TYR A 114 -6.29 -16.58 -11.51
CA TYR A 114 -7.70 -16.93 -11.40
C TYR A 114 -8.18 -17.88 -12.52
N GLY A 115 -7.43 -18.03 -13.60
CA GLY A 115 -7.81 -18.85 -14.75
C GLY A 115 -8.78 -18.18 -15.73
N GLY A 116 -9.04 -16.88 -15.59
CA GLY A 116 -10.03 -16.17 -16.41
C GLY A 116 -10.15 -14.67 -16.12
N PRO A 117 -11.03 -13.96 -16.84
CA PRO A 117 -11.23 -12.54 -16.62
C PRO A 117 -11.82 -12.26 -15.22
N VAL A 118 -11.20 -11.30 -14.52
CA VAL A 118 -11.67 -10.82 -13.22
C VAL A 118 -12.30 -9.45 -13.41
N PRO A 119 -13.55 -9.22 -12.95
CA PRO A 119 -14.19 -7.92 -13.07
C PRO A 119 -13.38 -6.83 -12.36
N ASP A 120 -13.05 -5.75 -13.07
CA ASP A 120 -12.24 -4.65 -12.54
C ASP A 120 -12.87 -4.08 -11.24
N ASP A 121 -14.20 -3.95 -11.16
CA ASP A 121 -14.93 -3.42 -10.00
C ASP A 121 -14.87 -4.28 -8.73
N ARG A 122 -14.20 -5.44 -8.79
CA ARG A 122 -13.90 -6.31 -7.65
C ARG A 122 -12.46 -6.19 -7.17
N LEU A 123 -11.62 -5.44 -7.88
CA LEU A 123 -10.21 -5.23 -7.55
C LEU A 123 -10.00 -3.90 -6.85
N GLY A 124 -8.90 -3.79 -6.12
CA GLY A 124 -8.47 -2.55 -5.51
C GLY A 124 -6.97 -2.50 -5.35
N MET A 125 -6.44 -1.29 -5.30
CA MET A 125 -5.04 -1.05 -4.95
C MET A 125 -4.94 -0.24 -3.66
N ALA A 126 -3.94 -0.52 -2.83
CA ALA A 126 -3.76 0.19 -1.57
C ALA A 126 -2.29 0.38 -1.20
N ILE A 127 -1.98 1.53 -0.59
CA ILE A 127 -0.72 1.79 0.13
C ILE A 127 -1.04 2.28 1.53
N ASN A 128 -0.51 1.57 2.52
CA ASN A 128 -0.71 1.89 3.92
C ASN A 128 0.15 3.09 4.35
N SER A 129 -0.31 3.79 5.39
CA SER A 129 0.49 4.80 6.07
C SER A 129 1.75 4.19 6.68
N ALA A 130 2.66 5.06 7.13
CA ALA A 130 3.83 4.64 7.88
C ALA A 130 3.43 3.88 9.17
N TYR A 131 2.30 4.24 9.78
CA TYR A 131 1.80 3.62 11.02
C TYR A 131 0.92 2.40 10.78
N GLY A 132 0.47 2.19 9.54
CA GLY A 132 -0.40 1.08 9.12
C GLY A 132 0.35 -0.09 8.48
N ARG A 133 1.69 -0.05 8.42
CA ARG A 133 2.54 -1.06 7.76
C ARG A 133 3.66 -1.59 8.65
N SER A 134 4.15 -2.79 8.33
CA SER A 134 5.27 -3.44 9.02
C SER A 134 6.60 -3.37 8.25
N GLN A 135 6.57 -3.08 6.94
CA GLN A 135 7.75 -2.98 6.09
C GLN A 135 8.12 -1.50 5.84
N ASN A 136 9.41 -1.20 5.78
CA ASN A 136 9.93 0.13 5.46
C ASN A 136 10.43 0.27 4.01
N GLN A 137 9.72 -0.38 3.11
CA GLN A 137 9.87 -0.24 1.67
C GLN A 137 8.48 0.03 1.09
N LEU A 138 8.35 0.94 0.13
CA LEU A 138 7.09 1.24 -0.52
C LEU A 138 6.56 -0.02 -1.20
N HIS A 139 5.30 -0.32 -0.94
CA HIS A 139 4.62 -1.44 -1.55
C HIS A 139 3.15 -1.10 -1.77
N ILE A 140 2.66 -1.41 -2.98
CA ILE A 140 1.27 -1.24 -3.35
C ILE A 140 0.66 -2.64 -3.44
N HIS A 141 -0.37 -2.86 -2.65
CA HIS A 141 -1.18 -4.07 -2.69
C HIS A 141 -2.11 -4.00 -3.89
N LEU A 142 -2.20 -5.06 -4.69
CA LEU A 142 -3.20 -5.29 -5.71
C LEU A 142 -3.87 -6.63 -5.43
N THR A 143 -5.14 -6.58 -5.05
CA THR A 143 -5.95 -7.79 -4.81
C THR A 143 -7.43 -7.42 -4.86
N CYS A 144 -8.29 -8.34 -4.47
CA CYS A 144 -9.72 -8.10 -4.44
C CYS A 144 -10.12 -7.12 -3.33
N LEU A 145 -11.22 -6.39 -3.56
CA LEU A 145 -11.93 -5.66 -2.52
C LEU A 145 -12.67 -6.63 -1.62
N ARG A 146 -12.88 -6.21 -0.36
CA ARG A 146 -13.94 -6.82 0.44
C ARG A 146 -15.30 -6.51 -0.17
N GLU A 147 -16.21 -7.48 -0.16
CA GLU A 147 -17.55 -7.31 -0.73
C GLU A 147 -18.38 -6.24 0.00
N ASP A 148 -18.25 -6.13 1.33
CA ASP A 148 -18.93 -5.09 2.11
C ASP A 148 -18.45 -3.68 1.73
N VAL A 149 -17.14 -3.50 1.56
CA VAL A 149 -16.54 -2.25 1.09
C VAL A 149 -16.98 -1.91 -0.33
N ARG A 150 -16.97 -2.88 -1.26
CA ARG A 150 -17.42 -2.66 -2.65
C ARG A 150 -18.87 -2.18 -2.68
N ARG A 151 -19.77 -2.87 -1.97
CA ARG A 151 -21.18 -2.49 -1.89
C ARG A 151 -21.36 -1.07 -1.34
N GLN A 152 -20.71 -0.76 -0.23
CA GLN A 152 -20.80 0.58 0.35
C GLN A 152 -20.27 1.66 -0.61
N LEU A 153 -19.14 1.42 -1.28
CA LEU A 153 -18.63 2.36 -2.29
C LEU A 153 -19.57 2.54 -3.49
N GLN A 154 -20.35 1.51 -3.86
CA GLN A 154 -21.36 1.63 -4.91
C GLN A 154 -22.55 2.49 -4.46
N GLU A 155 -22.99 2.34 -3.20
CA GLU A 155 -24.04 3.13 -2.57
C GLU A 155 -23.61 4.60 -2.41
N GLU A 156 -22.35 4.83 -2.05
CA GLU A 156 -21.78 6.17 -1.84
C GLU A 156 -21.39 6.90 -3.12
N ARG A 157 -21.28 6.17 -4.23
CA ARG A 157 -20.81 6.66 -5.54
C ARG A 157 -21.48 7.96 -6.02
N PRO A 158 -22.80 8.20 -5.83
CA PRO A 158 -23.44 9.47 -6.22
C PRO A 158 -22.86 10.70 -5.51
N TYR A 159 -22.31 10.54 -4.30
CA TYR A 159 -21.79 11.63 -3.47
C TYR A 159 -20.31 11.93 -3.70
N ILE A 160 -19.58 11.02 -4.36
CA ILE A 160 -18.13 11.16 -4.61
C ILE A 160 -17.91 12.11 -5.80
N GLN A 161 -17.28 13.26 -5.56
CA GLN A 161 -17.07 14.32 -6.56
C GLN A 161 -15.60 14.40 -7.03
N GLU A 162 -15.31 15.25 -8.01
CA GLU A 162 -13.96 15.45 -8.55
C GLU A 162 -12.99 16.11 -7.56
N GLN A 163 -13.49 16.77 -6.52
CA GLN A 163 -12.70 17.25 -5.40
C GLN A 163 -12.75 16.27 -4.24
N TRP A 164 -11.66 16.17 -3.48
CA TRP A 164 -11.62 15.40 -2.25
C TRP A 164 -12.68 15.88 -1.27
N ARG A 165 -13.55 14.97 -0.83
CA ARG A 165 -14.56 15.22 0.21
C ARG A 165 -14.69 14.00 1.12
N PRO A 166 -15.05 14.15 2.40
CA PRO A 166 -15.35 13.00 3.25
C PRO A 166 -16.52 12.21 2.62
N LEU A 167 -16.44 10.88 2.69
CA LEU A 167 -17.61 10.04 2.45
C LEU A 167 -18.68 10.34 3.52
N PRO A 168 -19.98 10.31 3.14
CA PRO A 168 -21.09 10.39 4.09
C PRO A 168 -20.96 9.40 5.24
N ASP A 169 -20.72 8.12 4.94
CA ASP A 169 -20.51 7.07 5.94
C ASP A 169 -19.04 6.62 6.04
N LYS A 170 -18.72 6.07 7.21
CA LYS A 170 -17.41 5.49 7.49
C LYS A 170 -17.26 4.14 6.81
N LEU A 171 -16.11 3.88 6.19
CA LEU A 171 -15.73 2.53 5.75
C LEU A 171 -15.00 1.83 6.89
N LEU A 172 -15.47 0.64 7.27
CA LEU A 172 -14.86 -0.16 8.35
C LEU A 172 -14.65 0.66 9.66
N ARG A 173 -15.63 1.51 10.01
CA ARG A 173 -15.60 2.41 11.18
C ARG A 173 -14.56 3.54 11.12
N HIS A 174 -13.96 3.79 9.97
CA HIS A 174 -12.99 4.86 9.77
C HIS A 174 -13.47 5.87 8.72
N THR A 175 -13.11 7.11 8.95
CA THR A 175 -13.35 8.24 8.06
C THR A 175 -12.45 8.11 6.85
N TYR A 176 -13.05 8.22 5.68
CA TYR A 176 -12.35 8.27 4.41
C TYR A 176 -12.76 9.51 3.63
N TYR A 177 -11.78 10.19 3.06
CA TYR A 177 -12.01 11.12 1.97
C TYR A 177 -12.01 10.36 0.67
N ALA A 178 -12.90 10.75 -0.24
CA ALA A 178 -13.03 10.18 -1.56
C ALA A 178 -12.93 11.26 -2.64
N ARG A 179 -12.39 10.87 -3.80
CA ARG A 179 -12.33 11.69 -5.00
C ARG A 179 -12.61 10.85 -6.23
N ARG A 180 -13.39 11.40 -7.16
CA ARG A 180 -13.70 10.84 -8.47
C ARG A 180 -12.61 11.19 -9.47
N VAL A 181 -12.18 10.21 -10.26
CA VAL A 181 -11.32 10.40 -11.43
C VAL A 181 -11.94 9.71 -12.63
N MET A 182 -12.27 10.48 -13.67
CA MET A 182 -12.89 9.98 -14.91
C MET A 182 -11.83 9.63 -15.95
N GLN A 183 -11.23 8.44 -15.84
CA GLN A 183 -10.23 7.95 -16.78
C GLN A 183 -10.42 6.43 -17.01
N PRO A 184 -10.14 5.91 -18.22
CA PRO A 184 -10.32 4.49 -18.52
C PRO A 184 -9.22 3.59 -17.95
N THR A 185 -8.13 4.16 -17.45
CA THR A 185 -6.97 3.48 -16.88
C THR A 185 -6.43 4.25 -15.68
N ALA A 186 -5.76 3.56 -14.75
CA ALA A 186 -5.06 4.19 -13.64
C ALA A 186 -3.72 4.82 -14.05
N MET A 187 -3.23 4.53 -15.26
CA MET A 187 -2.05 5.19 -15.80
C MET A 187 -2.28 6.71 -15.88
N GLY A 188 -1.36 7.48 -15.34
CA GLY A 188 -1.45 8.94 -15.21
C GLY A 188 -2.16 9.41 -13.94
N ILE A 189 -2.69 8.51 -13.11
CA ILE A 189 -3.28 8.86 -11.81
C ILE A 189 -2.20 8.77 -10.73
N TYR A 190 -1.90 9.89 -10.07
CA TYR A 190 -0.88 9.96 -9.03
C TYR A 190 -1.52 10.23 -7.67
N PRO A 191 -2.23 9.26 -7.07
CA PRO A 191 -3.16 9.51 -5.98
C PRO A 191 -2.49 10.07 -4.72
N ILE A 192 -1.21 9.74 -4.51
CA ILE A 192 -0.40 10.27 -3.40
C ILE A 192 -0.11 11.77 -3.60
N LYS A 193 0.31 12.16 -4.81
CA LYS A 193 0.54 13.57 -5.15
C LYS A 193 -0.76 14.36 -5.18
N ASP A 194 -1.81 13.79 -5.78
CA ASP A 194 -3.16 14.40 -5.81
C ASP A 194 -3.70 14.66 -4.40
N LEU A 195 -3.41 13.79 -3.43
CA LEU A 195 -3.75 14.00 -2.03
C LEU A 195 -2.89 15.09 -1.38
N ALA A 196 -1.57 15.00 -1.56
CA ALA A 196 -0.61 15.92 -0.97
C ALA A 196 -0.81 17.37 -1.44
N ASP A 197 -1.05 17.56 -2.74
CA ASP A 197 -1.30 18.88 -3.32
C ASP A 197 -2.61 19.48 -2.78
N TYR A 198 -3.68 18.68 -2.66
CA TYR A 198 -4.98 19.16 -2.17
C TYR A 198 -4.96 19.58 -0.70
N PHE A 199 -4.29 18.81 0.16
CA PHE A 199 -4.19 19.11 1.60
C PHE A 199 -2.93 19.89 1.99
N HIS A 200 -2.11 20.29 1.02
CA HIS A 200 -0.81 20.94 1.22
C HIS A 200 0.10 20.19 2.21
N LEU A 201 0.20 18.87 2.05
CA LEU A 201 0.90 17.99 3.00
C LEU A 201 2.41 18.02 2.78
N SER A 202 3.15 18.19 3.88
CA SER A 202 4.57 17.84 3.89
C SER A 202 4.76 16.31 3.82
N PRO A 203 5.96 15.83 3.41
CA PRO A 203 6.31 14.41 3.48
C PRO A 203 6.00 13.77 4.85
N GLN A 204 6.31 14.48 5.94
CA GLN A 204 6.06 13.99 7.30
C GLN A 204 4.57 13.86 7.61
N GLN A 205 3.73 14.80 7.16
CA GLN A 205 2.29 14.72 7.33
C GLN A 205 1.69 13.60 6.46
N LEU A 206 2.21 13.42 5.24
CA LEU A 206 1.78 12.37 4.33
C LEU A 206 2.02 10.96 4.92
N ALA A 207 3.02 10.79 5.79
CA ALA A 207 3.27 9.54 6.53
C ALA A 207 2.08 9.06 7.38
N GLU A 208 1.15 9.96 7.73
CA GLU A 208 -0.04 9.65 8.50
C GLU A 208 -1.21 9.17 7.64
N TYR A 209 -1.12 9.28 6.32
CA TYR A 209 -2.18 8.91 5.39
C TYR A 209 -1.94 7.54 4.78
N GLY A 210 -3.02 6.83 4.49
CA GLY A 210 -3.05 5.69 3.59
C GLY A 210 -3.95 6.03 2.42
N VAL A 211 -3.62 5.50 1.25
CA VAL A 211 -4.33 5.76 -0.01
C VAL A 211 -4.75 4.46 -0.67
N ALA A 212 -5.99 4.41 -1.15
CA ALA A 212 -6.49 3.32 -1.99
C ALA A 212 -7.07 3.86 -3.30
N VAL A 213 -7.04 3.02 -4.34
CA VAL A 213 -7.57 3.31 -5.66
C VAL A 213 -8.50 2.17 -6.05
N VAL A 214 -9.76 2.50 -6.30
CA VAL A 214 -10.82 1.55 -6.61
C VAL A 214 -11.39 1.84 -7.99
N PRO A 215 -11.23 0.96 -8.99
CA PRO A 215 -11.91 1.09 -10.27
C PRO A 215 -13.43 1.03 -10.09
N THR A 216 -14.15 1.82 -10.86
CA THR A 216 -15.61 1.81 -10.89
C THR A 216 -16.11 2.36 -12.23
N THR A 217 -17.41 2.51 -12.36
CA THR A 217 -18.02 3.28 -13.45
C THR A 217 -18.78 4.45 -12.86
N PHE A 218 -18.77 5.62 -13.50
CA PHE A 218 -19.63 6.75 -13.16
C PHE A 218 -20.48 7.07 -14.39
N ALA A 219 -21.80 7.05 -14.26
CA ALA A 219 -22.74 7.27 -15.37
C ALA A 219 -22.40 6.44 -16.64
N GLY A 220 -22.01 5.17 -16.47
CA GLY A 220 -21.64 4.25 -17.56
C GLY A 220 -20.22 4.40 -18.11
N GLN A 221 -19.46 5.42 -17.70
CA GLN A 221 -18.06 5.62 -18.10
C GLN A 221 -17.11 5.05 -17.05
N ARG A 222 -15.99 4.45 -17.49
CA ARG A 222 -14.96 3.95 -16.58
C ARG A 222 -14.30 5.10 -15.81
N GLY A 223 -13.99 4.83 -14.55
CA GLY A 223 -13.29 5.77 -13.68
C GLY A 223 -12.74 5.09 -12.44
N PHE A 224 -12.24 5.90 -11.53
CA PHE A 224 -11.64 5.44 -10.28
C PHE A 224 -12.15 6.30 -9.12
N ILE A 225 -12.32 5.67 -7.97
CA ILE A 225 -12.44 6.34 -6.67
C ILE A 225 -11.06 6.30 -6.03
N LEU A 226 -10.50 7.48 -5.75
CA LEU A 226 -9.35 7.61 -4.87
C LEU A 226 -9.88 7.75 -3.45
N LEU A 227 -9.33 6.97 -2.53
CA LEU A 227 -9.68 6.97 -1.11
C LEU A 227 -8.46 7.34 -0.30
N ALA A 228 -8.67 8.15 0.73
CA ALA A 228 -7.63 8.50 1.69
C ALA A 228 -8.17 8.47 3.12
N SER A 229 -7.42 7.86 4.03
CA SER A 229 -7.70 7.92 5.46
C SER A 229 -6.45 8.37 6.21
N LYS A 230 -6.63 9.14 7.28
CA LYS A 230 -5.54 9.65 8.12
C LYS A 230 -5.55 8.97 9.47
N ARG A 231 -4.36 8.66 9.97
CA ARG A 231 -4.14 8.23 11.34
C ARG A 231 -4.75 9.26 12.32
N GLY A 232 -5.45 8.74 13.32
CA GLY A 232 -6.00 9.53 14.42
C GLY A 232 -7.29 10.29 14.14
N TRP A 233 -7.85 10.23 12.91
CA TRP A 233 -9.22 10.74 12.67
C TRP A 233 -10.28 9.96 13.44
N ASP A 234 -10.05 8.66 13.64
CA ASP A 234 -10.93 7.78 14.41
C ASP A 234 -10.12 6.95 15.41
N VAL A 235 -10.79 6.52 16.48
CA VAL A 235 -10.18 5.66 17.49
C VAL A 235 -9.62 4.39 16.85
N GLY A 236 -8.33 4.13 17.09
CA GLY A 236 -7.63 2.96 16.56
C GLY A 236 -7.22 3.06 15.09
N ASN A 237 -7.56 4.13 14.37
CA ASN A 237 -7.23 4.28 12.95
C ASN A 237 -5.72 4.54 12.78
N ARG A 238 -5.02 3.56 12.20
CA ARG A 238 -3.60 3.66 11.80
C ARG A 238 -3.42 4.00 10.32
N ALA A 239 -4.49 4.29 9.59
CA ALA A 239 -4.51 4.45 8.14
C ALA A 239 -3.90 3.23 7.42
N SER A 240 -4.29 2.04 7.87
CA SER A 240 -4.02 0.76 7.19
C SER A 240 -5.15 0.50 6.20
N VAL A 241 -5.10 1.20 5.07
CA VAL A 241 -6.13 1.16 4.03
C VAL A 241 -6.16 -0.15 3.23
N GLU A 242 -5.13 -0.97 3.34
CA GLU A 242 -5.15 -2.38 2.88
C GLU A 242 -6.30 -3.17 3.55
N SER A 243 -6.81 -2.73 4.70
CA SER A 243 -8.00 -3.31 5.33
C SER A 243 -9.27 -3.26 4.45
N LEU A 244 -9.32 -2.40 3.43
CA LEU A 244 -10.39 -2.36 2.44
C LEU A 244 -10.37 -3.56 1.48
N LEU A 245 -9.23 -4.25 1.41
CA LEU A 245 -8.98 -5.37 0.52
C LEU A 245 -9.20 -6.71 1.22
N ASP A 246 -9.51 -7.74 0.44
CA ASP A 246 -9.60 -9.13 0.87
C ASP A 246 -8.62 -9.99 0.07
N LYS A 247 -7.54 -10.39 0.73
CA LYS A 247 -6.47 -11.21 0.13
C LYS A 247 -6.94 -12.62 -0.22
N THR A 248 -8.06 -13.07 0.34
CA THR A 248 -8.66 -14.37 0.01
C THR A 248 -9.57 -14.29 -1.22
N CYS A 249 -9.87 -13.08 -1.70
CA CYS A 249 -10.76 -12.82 -2.82
C CYS A 249 -12.11 -13.55 -2.72
N ALA A 250 -12.73 -13.56 -1.53
CA ALA A 250 -14.03 -14.20 -1.33
C ALA A 250 -15.16 -13.59 -2.18
N ILE A 251 -14.93 -12.39 -2.73
CA ILE A 251 -15.80 -11.72 -3.70
C ILE A 251 -15.86 -12.41 -5.07
N LEU A 252 -14.84 -13.19 -5.43
CA LEU A 252 -14.84 -13.96 -6.67
C LEU A 252 -15.62 -15.27 -6.44
N PRO A 253 -16.45 -15.69 -7.40
CA PRO A 253 -17.08 -17.00 -7.29
C PRO A 253 -15.96 -18.06 -7.23
N ARG A 254 -16.10 -19.02 -6.32
CA ARG A 254 -15.22 -20.18 -6.34
C ARG A 254 -15.54 -20.95 -7.62
N GLU A 255 -14.53 -21.25 -8.43
CA GLU A 255 -14.71 -22.27 -9.46
C GLU A 255 -15.24 -23.53 -8.78
N SER A 256 -16.40 -24.03 -9.24
CA SER A 256 -16.87 -25.34 -8.85
C SER A 256 -15.81 -26.35 -9.29
N GLN A 257 -15.12 -26.97 -8.33
CA GLN A 257 -14.28 -28.15 -8.58
C GLN A 257 -15.13 -29.39 -8.91
N ASP A 258 -16.13 -29.24 -9.78
CA ASP A 258 -17.01 -30.31 -10.23
C ASP A 258 -16.91 -30.35 -11.75
N GLY A 259 -15.88 -31.03 -12.26
CA GLY A 259 -15.58 -31.04 -13.69
C GLY A 259 -14.24 -31.67 -14.06
N ARG A 260 -13.68 -32.54 -13.23
CA ARG A 260 -12.56 -33.42 -13.60
C ARG A 260 -12.82 -34.84 -13.17
#